data_AF-A0A0J1CVV9-F1
#
_entry.id   AF-A0A0J1CVV9-F1
#
_cell.length_a   1.000
_cell.length_b   1.000
_cell.length_c   1.000
_cell.angle_alpha   90.00
_cell.angle_beta   90.00
_cell.angle_gamma   90.00
#
_symmetry.space_group_name_H-M   'P 1'
#
loop_
_entity.id
_entity.type
_entity.pdbx_description
1 polymer ?
#
loop_
_entity_poly.entity_id
_entity_poly.type
_entity_poly.pdbx_seq_one_letter_code
_entity_poly.pdbx_strand_id
1 'polypeptide(L)'
;MKATLKLLVLSPLLIASTVSFAEPTLTAQQCNDYPFTHTQAPATHKQVMNELYELEAAGYDASSANAPYPDDLDHAERRLSAEYKQDCTAQKVATAASAEQ
;
A
#
# COMPACT_ATOMS: atom_id res chain seq x y z
N MET A 1 26.45 7.80 -64.02
CA MET A 1 26.52 7.25 -62.65
C MET A 1 25.70 8.14 -61.74
N LYS A 2 24.68 7.56 -61.10
CA LYS A 2 23.67 8.26 -60.28
C LYS A 2 24.06 8.13 -58.81
N ALA A 3 23.92 9.19 -58.03
CA ALA A 3 23.58 9.09 -56.61
C ALA A 3 23.02 10.44 -56.11
N THR A 4 21.73 10.66 -56.37
CA THR A 4 20.92 11.62 -55.60
C THR A 4 20.64 11.01 -54.24
N LEU A 5 21.32 11.49 -53.20
CA LEU A 5 21.11 11.07 -51.83
C LEU A 5 19.91 11.84 -51.24
N LYS A 6 18.72 11.23 -51.32
CA LYS A 6 17.54 11.66 -50.57
C LYS A 6 17.81 11.43 -49.09
N LEU A 7 18.06 12.49 -48.32
CA LEU A 7 17.96 12.46 -46.86
C LEU A 7 16.48 12.41 -46.47
N LEU A 8 15.94 11.19 -46.44
CA LEU A 8 14.73 10.84 -45.73
C LEU A 8 15.20 9.98 -44.55
N VAL A 9 15.45 10.61 -43.40
CA VAL A 9 15.65 9.90 -42.15
C VAL A 9 14.67 10.51 -41.15
N LEU A 10 13.63 9.72 -40.89
CA LEU A 10 12.64 9.88 -39.84
C LEU A 10 13.28 10.44 -38.58
N SER A 11 12.74 11.54 -38.05
CA SER A 11 12.95 11.92 -36.65
C SER A 11 12.38 10.80 -35.78
N PRO A 12 13.17 10.08 -34.97
CA PRO A 12 12.60 9.29 -33.90
C PRO A 12 12.04 10.29 -32.88
N LEU A 13 10.73 10.47 -32.89
CA LEU A 13 10.01 11.09 -31.79
C LEU A 13 10.17 10.14 -30.59
N LEU A 14 11.24 10.34 -29.83
CA LEU A 14 11.44 9.70 -28.52
C LEU A 14 10.34 10.23 -27.60
N ILE A 15 9.21 9.53 -27.56
CA ILE A 15 8.23 9.67 -26.50
C ILE A 15 8.88 9.06 -25.26
N ALA A 16 9.68 9.85 -24.56
CA ALA A 16 10.04 9.59 -23.19
C ALA A 16 8.84 9.94 -22.32
N SER A 17 7.92 8.99 -22.09
CA SER A 17 6.81 9.15 -21.15
C SER A 17 6.27 7.76 -20.80
N THR A 18 6.11 7.32 -19.56
CA THR A 18 6.51 7.75 -18.21
C THR A 18 6.45 6.44 -17.44
N VAL A 19 7.51 5.98 -16.75
CA VAL A 19 7.30 4.88 -15.81
C VAL A 19 6.62 5.49 -14.60
N SER A 20 5.30 5.37 -14.53
CA SER A 20 4.55 5.65 -13.32
C SER A 20 4.79 4.47 -12.38
N PHE A 21 5.86 4.54 -11.58
CA PHE A 21 5.96 3.71 -10.40
C PHE A 21 4.95 4.23 -9.38
N ALA A 22 3.68 3.88 -9.57
CA ALA A 22 2.65 4.05 -8.56
C ALA A 22 2.45 2.70 -7.86
N GLU A 23 3.41 2.29 -7.04
CA GLU A 23 3.16 1.30 -5.99
C GLU A 23 3.83 1.82 -4.70
N PRO A 24 3.02 2.07 -3.66
CA PRO A 24 2.74 0.99 -2.72
C PRO A 24 1.30 1.04 -2.19
N THR A 25 0.31 1.02 -3.07
CA THR A 25 -1.08 0.97 -2.60
C THR A 25 -1.51 -0.49 -2.55
N LEU A 26 -1.71 -1.02 -1.35
CA LEU A 26 -2.28 -2.35 -1.14
C LEU A 26 -3.56 -2.51 -1.96
N THR A 27 -3.74 -3.62 -2.68
CA THR A 27 -4.98 -3.94 -3.41
C THR A 27 -6.21 -3.88 -2.49
N ALA A 28 -7.41 -3.71 -3.06
CA ALA A 28 -8.64 -3.66 -2.28
C ALA A 28 -8.81 -4.89 -1.37
N GLN A 29 -8.36 -6.07 -1.81
CA GLN A 29 -8.37 -7.27 -0.98
C GLN A 29 -7.37 -7.15 0.18
N GLN A 30 -6.14 -6.71 -0.08
CA GLN A 30 -5.15 -6.48 0.96
C GLN A 30 -5.58 -5.40 1.98
N CYS A 31 -6.34 -4.39 1.55
CA CYS A 31 -6.93 -3.40 2.44
C CYS A 31 -8.08 -3.95 3.31
N ASN A 32 -8.78 -5.00 2.87
CA ASN A 32 -9.80 -5.68 3.67
C ASN A 32 -9.19 -6.73 4.61
N ASP A 33 -7.99 -7.20 4.30
CA ASP A 33 -7.19 -8.09 5.14
C ASP A 33 -6.38 -7.32 6.18
N TYR A 34 -6.53 -5.99 6.25
CA TYR A 34 -5.81 -5.16 7.22
C TYR A 34 -6.21 -5.56 8.65
N PRO A 35 -5.26 -5.61 9.60
CA PRO A 35 -5.56 -5.98 10.97
C PRO A 35 -6.69 -5.13 11.57
N PHE A 36 -7.51 -5.75 12.42
CA PHE A 36 -8.64 -5.11 13.14
C PHE A 36 -9.84 -4.69 12.28
N THR A 37 -9.88 -5.01 10.98
CA THR A 37 -11.11 -4.93 10.17
C THR A 37 -11.84 -6.28 10.19
N HIS A 38 -12.38 -6.66 11.35
CA HIS A 38 -13.03 -7.96 11.50
C HIS A 38 -14.34 -8.04 10.70
N THR A 39 -14.49 -9.14 9.97
CA THR A 39 -15.75 -9.55 9.36
C THR A 39 -16.70 -10.13 10.42
N GLN A 40 -17.95 -10.45 10.06
CA GLN A 40 -18.99 -10.91 11.00
C GLN A 40 -18.66 -12.22 11.77
N ALA A 41 -17.51 -12.85 11.51
CA ALA A 41 -17.08 -14.08 12.16
C ALA A 41 -15.95 -13.82 13.17
N PRO A 42 -15.82 -14.65 14.23
CA PRO A 42 -14.68 -14.58 15.14
C PRO A 42 -13.34 -14.72 14.41
N ALA A 43 -12.32 -14.00 14.87
CA ALA A 43 -10.98 -14.11 14.34
C ALA A 43 -10.41 -15.53 14.53
N THR A 44 -9.81 -16.08 13.48
CA THR A 44 -9.06 -17.33 13.54
C THR A 44 -7.73 -17.11 14.27
N HIS A 45 -7.14 -18.17 14.84
CA HIS A 45 -5.83 -18.08 15.49
C HIS A 45 -4.75 -17.47 14.59
N LYS A 46 -4.76 -17.79 13.29
CA LYS A 46 -3.83 -17.22 12.31
C LYS A 46 -4.02 -15.71 12.18
N GLN A 47 -5.26 -15.22 12.16
CA GLN A 47 -5.56 -13.79 12.09
C GLN A 47 -5.09 -13.06 13.34
N VAL A 48 -5.36 -13.62 14.53
CA VAL A 48 -4.90 -13.04 15.80
C VAL A 48 -3.37 -12.95 15.86
N MET A 49 -2.65 -14.00 15.45
CA MET A 49 -1.19 -13.96 15.42
C MET A 49 -0.66 -12.93 14.43
N ASN A 50 -1.29 -12.80 13.27
CA ASN A 50 -0.92 -11.77 12.31
C ASN A 50 -1.14 -10.36 12.90
N GLU A 51 -2.29 -10.11 13.52
CA GLU A 51 -2.60 -8.83 14.18
C GLU A 51 -1.58 -8.50 15.27
N LEU A 52 -1.17 -9.50 16.06
CA LEU A 52 -0.12 -9.31 17.07
C LEU A 52 1.22 -8.94 16.44
N TYR A 53 1.64 -9.61 15.36
CA TYR A 53 2.90 -9.27 14.68
C TYR A 53 2.89 -7.84 14.11
N GLU A 54 1.76 -7.39 13.59
CA GLU A 54 1.61 -6.01 13.09
C GLU A 54 1.69 -4.99 14.23
N LEU A 55 1.06 -5.27 15.37
CA LEU A 55 1.20 -4.43 16.57
C LEU A 55 2.65 -4.36 17.05
N GLU A 56 3.34 -5.51 17.10
CA GLU A 56 4.74 -5.57 17.48
C GLU A 56 5.65 -4.81 16.52
N ALA A 57 5.39 -4.91 15.21
CA ALA A 57 6.08 -4.11 14.19
C ALA A 57 5.81 -2.60 14.34
N ALA A 58 4.62 -2.22 14.80
CA ALA A 58 4.25 -0.84 15.10
C ALA A 58 4.83 -0.31 16.43
N GLY A 59 5.38 -1.20 17.27
CA GLY A 59 6.10 -0.86 18.50
C GLY A 59 5.43 -1.31 19.80
N TYR A 60 4.37 -2.11 19.74
CA TYR A 60 3.82 -2.80 20.91
C TYR A 60 4.80 -3.89 21.38
N ASP A 61 4.92 -4.12 22.69
CA ASP A 61 5.73 -5.20 23.23
C ASP A 61 4.91 -6.00 24.25
N ALA A 62 4.29 -7.08 23.79
CA ALA A 62 3.49 -7.97 24.61
C ALA A 62 4.31 -8.70 25.70
N SER A 63 5.65 -8.73 25.57
CA SER A 63 6.54 -9.40 26.52
C SER A 63 6.96 -8.49 27.68
N SER A 64 6.75 -7.18 27.57
CA SER A 64 7.16 -6.20 28.57
C SER A 64 6.25 -6.24 29.80
N ALA A 65 6.81 -6.68 30.92
CA ALA A 65 6.10 -6.70 32.21
C ALA A 65 5.77 -5.30 32.77
N ASN A 66 6.43 -4.25 32.25
CA ASN A 66 6.26 -2.86 32.68
C ASN A 66 5.73 -1.98 31.54
N ALA A 67 5.22 -2.58 30.47
CA ALA A 67 4.54 -1.83 29.42
C ALA A 67 3.38 -1.02 30.04
N PRO A 68 3.22 0.25 29.66
CA PRO A 68 2.17 1.10 30.20
C PRO A 68 0.82 0.73 29.57
N TYR A 69 0.31 -0.48 29.83
CA TYR A 69 -0.95 -0.94 29.26
C TYR A 69 -2.13 -0.12 29.82
N PRO A 70 -3.06 0.36 28.97
CA PRO A 70 -3.17 0.10 27.52
C PRO A 70 -2.50 1.16 26.61
N ASP A 71 -1.82 2.17 27.15
CA ASP A 71 -1.31 3.31 26.39
C ASP A 71 -0.35 2.92 25.25
N ASP A 72 0.48 1.89 25.45
CA ASP A 72 1.41 1.36 24.45
C ASP A 72 0.68 0.64 23.31
N LEU A 73 -0.33 -0.17 23.63
CA LEU A 73 -1.22 -0.79 22.66
C LEU A 73 -1.95 0.28 21.83
N ASP A 74 -2.54 1.27 22.49
CA ASP A 74 -3.25 2.37 21.83
C ASP A 74 -2.30 3.17 20.91
N HIS A 75 -1.03 3.29 21.27
CA HIS A 75 -0.03 3.97 20.45
C HIS A 75 0.29 3.19 19.17
N ALA A 76 0.45 1.87 19.27
CA ALA A 76 0.68 0.99 18.15
C ALA A 76 -0.53 0.95 17.20
N GLU A 77 -1.75 0.82 17.74
CA GLU A 77 -2.99 0.84 16.96
C GLU A 77 -3.17 2.15 16.19
N ARG A 78 -2.90 3.30 16.81
CA ARG A 78 -2.95 4.60 16.12
C ARG A 78 -1.96 4.69 14.96
N ARG A 79 -0.76 4.12 15.13
CA ARG A 79 0.26 4.10 14.08
C ARG A 79 -0.19 3.22 12.91
N LEU A 80 -0.63 1.99 13.17
CA LEU A 80 -1.19 1.12 12.13
C LEU A 80 -2.38 1.79 11.43
N SER A 81 -3.28 2.43 12.16
CA SER A 81 -4.41 3.16 11.53
C SER A 81 -3.95 4.30 10.62
N ALA A 82 -2.82 4.96 10.93
CA ALA A 82 -2.25 5.98 10.06
C ALA A 82 -1.64 5.36 8.79
N GLU A 83 -0.89 4.26 8.92
CA GLU A 83 -0.30 3.49 7.82
C GLU A 83 -1.40 2.96 6.88
N TYR A 84 -2.46 2.36 7.44
CA TYR A 84 -3.66 1.96 6.70
C TYR A 84 -4.24 3.09 5.85
N LYS A 85 -4.43 4.28 6.44
CA LYS A 85 -5.01 5.41 5.72
C LYS A 85 -4.13 5.81 4.55
N GLN A 86 -2.82 5.76 4.69
CA GLN A 86 -1.88 6.05 3.62
C GLN A 86 -1.98 5.01 2.50
N ASP A 87 -1.96 3.72 2.84
CA ASP A 87 -1.91 2.64 1.87
C ASP A 87 -3.24 2.42 1.14
N CYS A 88 -4.36 2.57 1.84
CA CYS A 88 -5.69 2.18 1.36
C CYS A 88 -6.60 3.33 0.96
N THR A 89 -6.42 4.56 1.48
CA THR A 89 -7.22 5.72 1.03
C THR A 89 -6.73 6.22 -0.33
N ALA A 90 -5.42 6.16 -0.57
CA ALA A 90 -4.83 6.47 -1.88
C ALA A 90 -5.39 5.57 -2.99
N GLN A 91 -5.67 4.30 -2.68
CA GLN A 91 -6.23 3.38 -3.67
C GLN A 91 -7.67 3.71 -4.07
N LYS A 92 -8.53 4.11 -3.12
CA LYS A 92 -9.92 4.52 -3.43
C LYS A 92 -9.96 5.67 -4.43
N VAL A 93 -9.02 6.61 -4.33
CA VAL A 93 -8.91 7.76 -5.25
C VAL A 93 -8.34 7.33 -6.61
N ALA A 94 -7.33 6.44 -6.63
CA ALA A 94 -6.73 5.95 -7.86
C ALA A 94 -7.69 5.08 -8.70
N THR A 95 -8.50 4.22 -8.07
CA THR A 95 -9.49 3.40 -8.78
C THR A 95 -10.63 4.25 -9.36
N ALA A 96 -11.06 5.30 -8.65
CA ALA A 96 -12.09 6.22 -9.16
C ALA A 96 -11.60 7.04 -10.38
N ALA A 97 -10.34 7.47 -10.39
CA ALA A 97 -9.76 8.22 -11.51
C ALA A 97 -9.59 7.36 -12.78
N SER A 98 -9.29 6.06 -12.64
CA SER A 98 -9.14 5.12 -13.76
C SER A 98 -10.48 4.60 -14.32
N ALA A 99 -11.58 4.74 -13.58
CA ALA A 99 -12.92 4.33 -14.02
C ALA A 99 -13.63 5.39 -14.88
N GLU A 100 -13.04 6.58 -15.01
CA GLU A 100 -13.59 7.73 -15.73
C GLU A 100 -12.86 8.00 -17.07
N GLN A 101 -12.00 7.08 -17.52
CA GLN A 101 -11.29 7.12 -18.81
C GLN A 101 -11.86 6.16 -19.86
#